data_AF-A0A1I0XIZ1-F1
#
_entry.id   AF-A0A1I0XIZ1-F1
#
_cell.length_a   1.000
_cell.length_b   1.000
_cell.length_c   1.000
_cell.angle_alpha   90.00
_cell.angle_beta   90.00
_cell.angle_gamma   90.00
#
_symmetry.space_group_name_H-M   'P 1'
#
loop_
_entity.id
_entity.type
_entity.pdbx_description
1 polymer ?
#
loop_
_entity_poly.entity_id
_entity_poly.type
_entity_poly.pdbx_seq_one_letter_code
_entity_poly.pdbx_strand_id
1 'polypeptide(L)'
;MKNTIITLSLLLVGLNTFAQMAEKPLDVKYRRSSLHTMVVESEKFPQKDVVLKAFNNAPFPDKYNDHQISQKSFNPANYTLTAEEKAKIYTSSKMGKTDSINKELPIRIQKYLEKEKIANKLVAKWFDRQADGSFDCNLVADRGVFNASFLETKTAQASSEGQALLKTAGFELIDNTFVVVNKFKFIENEPVARVIRDAAKVAASKLPMGQDMAMKAADKAYDKAKEGYSIWATSFLYKLVWNETVSNTFYTDFYMEKGSVDAKKKEAFDKSELFKLEFVGDEEASALVTFSLSEKRTEEQIIALSTVRIVDNVYAKLQKKYDVFKTKTPLFTGNPITAKIGTKEGLEGGEKFDVLEQVIDEKTGVATYKSIGTIKVEKDGIWDNTYNADGAAGLEASTEKKPVIDRTTFSGGKKFYPGLLIKQIK
;
A
#
# COMPACT_ATOMS: atom_id res chain seq x y z
N MET A 1 1.96 -59.71 -68.66
CA MET A 1 2.61 -60.59 -67.67
C MET A 1 3.40 -59.74 -66.68
N LYS A 2 3.22 -60.02 -65.38
CA LYS A 2 4.09 -59.69 -64.22
C LYS A 2 4.18 -58.23 -63.73
N ASN A 3 3.41 -57.98 -62.66
CA ASN A 3 3.74 -57.36 -61.36
C ASN A 3 4.97 -56.44 -61.23
N THR A 4 4.77 -55.24 -60.67
CA THR A 4 5.53 -54.79 -59.49
C THR A 4 4.75 -53.71 -58.70
N ILE A 5 4.55 -53.97 -57.41
CA ILE A 5 4.11 -53.06 -56.33
C ILE A 5 5.33 -52.26 -55.85
N ILE A 6 5.14 -51.13 -55.13
CA ILE A 6 5.99 -50.45 -54.11
C ILE A 6 5.96 -48.93 -54.36
N THR A 7 5.69 -47.98 -53.46
CA THR A 7 5.28 -47.90 -52.05
C THR A 7 4.85 -46.44 -51.83
N LEU A 8 3.69 -46.19 -51.21
CA LEU A 8 3.22 -44.85 -50.88
C LEU A 8 3.79 -44.44 -49.50
N SER A 9 4.82 -43.59 -49.50
CA SER A 9 5.37 -43.00 -48.27
C SER A 9 4.44 -41.89 -47.77
N LEU A 10 3.75 -42.14 -46.65
CA LEU A 10 3.07 -41.09 -45.87
C LEU A 10 4.13 -40.12 -45.30
N LEU A 11 4.13 -38.88 -45.78
CA LEU A 11 4.77 -37.76 -45.10
C LEU A 11 3.82 -37.29 -43.98
N LEU A 12 4.11 -37.67 -42.73
CA LEU A 12 3.52 -37.00 -41.56
C LEU A 12 4.10 -35.59 -41.48
N VAL A 13 3.36 -34.59 -41.96
CA VAL A 13 3.60 -33.19 -41.59
C VAL A 13 2.99 -32.99 -40.21
N GLY A 14 3.83 -33.11 -39.17
CA GLY A 14 3.46 -32.76 -37.81
C GLY A 14 3.19 -31.26 -37.71
N LEU A 15 1.93 -30.91 -37.47
CA LEU A 15 1.50 -29.58 -37.01
C LEU A 15 2.07 -29.34 -35.61
N ASN A 16 3.27 -28.79 -35.51
CA ASN A 16 3.74 -28.10 -34.31
C ASN A 16 3.36 -26.62 -34.39
N THR A 17 2.06 -26.32 -34.40
CA THR A 17 1.59 -25.00 -34.00
C THR A 17 1.60 -24.94 -32.48
N PHE A 18 2.80 -24.84 -31.89
CA PHE A 18 2.89 -24.28 -30.55
C PHE A 18 2.43 -22.85 -30.65
N ALA A 19 1.26 -22.60 -30.07
CA ALA A 19 0.69 -21.29 -29.88
C ALA A 19 1.72 -20.38 -29.19
N GLN A 20 2.41 -19.55 -29.95
CA GLN A 20 2.89 -18.27 -29.45
C GLN A 20 1.66 -17.37 -29.30
N MET A 21 0.81 -17.70 -28.32
CA MET A 21 -0.14 -16.74 -27.78
C MET A 21 0.74 -15.71 -27.08
N ALA A 22 0.98 -14.58 -27.76
CA ALA A 22 1.66 -13.45 -27.17
C ALA A 22 1.07 -13.20 -25.78
N GLU A 23 1.91 -13.20 -24.73
CA GLU A 23 1.57 -12.81 -23.36
C GLU A 23 1.17 -11.32 -23.34
N LYS A 24 0.07 -10.95 -24.00
CA LYS A 24 -0.50 -9.63 -23.87
C LYS A 24 -1.30 -9.63 -22.57
N PRO A 25 -0.99 -8.71 -21.64
CA PRO A 25 -1.76 -8.59 -20.41
C PRO A 25 -3.22 -8.33 -20.77
N LEU A 26 -4.13 -9.08 -20.15
CA LEU A 26 -5.50 -8.61 -20.02
C LEU A 26 -5.43 -7.37 -19.12
N ASP A 27 -5.75 -6.20 -19.69
CA ASP A 27 -5.98 -4.98 -18.92
C ASP A 27 -7.29 -5.15 -18.15
N VAL A 28 -7.21 -5.92 -17.06
CA VAL A 28 -8.37 -6.19 -16.22
C VAL A 28 -8.64 -4.97 -15.37
N LYS A 29 -9.71 -4.25 -15.69
CA LYS A 29 -10.27 -3.26 -14.78
C LYS A 29 -10.84 -3.99 -13.56
N TYR A 30 -10.38 -3.62 -12.38
CA TYR A 30 -10.88 -4.15 -11.11
C TYR A 30 -10.97 -3.06 -10.05
N ARG A 31 -11.76 -3.33 -9.00
CA ARG A 31 -11.93 -2.40 -7.88
C ARG A 31 -10.71 -2.44 -6.96
N ARG A 32 -10.07 -1.28 -6.81
CA ARG A 32 -8.97 -1.03 -5.86
C ARG A 32 -9.43 -0.06 -4.78
N SER A 33 -8.89 -0.24 -3.58
CA SER A 33 -9.03 0.75 -2.51
C SER A 33 -8.35 2.07 -2.91
N SER A 34 -8.90 3.17 -2.46
CA SER A 34 -8.36 4.51 -2.66
C SER A 34 -7.44 4.88 -1.51
N LEU A 35 -6.29 5.51 -1.80
CA LEU A 35 -5.30 5.82 -0.80
C LEU A 35 -4.80 7.27 -0.91
N HIS A 36 -4.76 7.92 0.24
CA HIS A 36 -4.07 9.18 0.47
C HIS A 36 -2.95 8.95 1.50
N THR A 37 -1.76 9.50 1.23
CA THR A 37 -0.59 9.31 2.09
C THR A 37 -0.11 10.66 2.62
N MET A 38 0.26 10.67 3.90
CA MET A 38 0.73 11.85 4.61
C MET A 38 1.97 11.54 5.43
N VAL A 39 2.72 12.58 5.79
CA VAL A 39 3.87 12.49 6.69
C VAL A 39 3.74 13.45 7.87
N VAL A 40 4.09 12.98 9.06
CA VAL A 40 4.24 13.80 10.26
C VAL A 40 5.56 14.54 10.16
N GLU A 41 5.53 15.87 10.18
CA GLU A 41 6.73 16.67 10.24
C GLU A 41 7.30 16.62 11.65
N SER A 42 8.44 15.94 11.82
CA SER A 42 9.21 15.98 13.06
C SER A 42 10.50 16.74 12.83
N GLU A 43 10.95 17.48 13.84
CA GLU A 43 12.26 18.14 13.86
C GLU A 43 13.41 17.13 14.04
N LYS A 44 13.13 15.85 14.32
CA LYS A 44 14.11 14.82 14.64
C LYS A 44 14.56 13.99 13.44
N PHE A 45 14.69 14.61 12.27
CA PHE A 45 15.22 13.96 11.06
C PHE A 45 16.53 14.64 10.65
N PRO A 46 17.65 13.89 10.46
CA PRO A 46 18.77 14.39 9.68
C PRO A 46 18.25 14.67 8.27
N GLN A 47 18.59 15.85 7.73
CA GLN A 47 18.16 16.27 6.40
C GLN A 47 16.63 16.14 6.19
N LYS A 48 15.81 16.72 7.09
CA LYS A 48 14.33 16.73 7.03
C LYS A 48 13.80 16.91 5.61
N ASP A 49 14.35 17.87 4.87
CA ASP A 49 13.91 18.19 3.51
C ASP A 49 14.18 17.04 2.52
N VAL A 50 15.27 16.30 2.69
CA VAL A 50 15.58 15.10 1.89
C VAL A 50 14.56 14.00 2.16
N VAL A 51 14.21 13.76 3.42
CA VAL A 51 13.20 12.75 3.79
C VAL A 51 11.82 13.12 3.25
N LEU A 52 11.39 14.38 3.43
CA LEU A 52 10.10 14.85 2.92
C LEU A 52 10.06 14.81 1.38
N LYS A 53 11.14 15.22 0.72
CA LYS A 53 11.27 15.14 -0.75
C LYS A 53 11.25 13.69 -1.22
N ALA A 54 11.96 12.78 -0.55
CA ALA A 54 11.96 11.36 -0.87
C ALA A 54 10.57 10.74 -0.74
N PHE A 55 9.85 11.03 0.34
CA PHE A 55 8.48 10.57 0.55
C PHE A 55 7.53 11.10 -0.53
N ASN A 56 7.60 12.41 -0.83
CA ASN A 56 6.71 13.04 -1.82
C ASN A 56 6.99 12.59 -3.26
N ASN A 57 8.25 12.28 -3.58
CA ASN A 57 8.66 11.81 -4.91
C ASN A 57 8.61 10.29 -5.04
N ALA A 58 8.32 9.55 -3.96
CA ALA A 58 8.20 8.11 -3.99
C ALA A 58 7.11 7.68 -4.99
N PRO A 59 7.32 6.62 -5.78
CA PRO A 59 6.27 6.08 -6.62
C PRO A 59 5.04 5.71 -5.79
N PHE A 60 3.85 6.16 -6.22
CA PHE A 60 2.61 5.81 -5.54
C PHE A 60 2.38 4.28 -5.58
N PRO A 61 1.88 3.65 -4.50
CA PRO A 61 1.55 2.23 -4.49
C PRO A 61 0.54 1.85 -5.59
N ASP A 62 0.99 1.11 -6.60
CA ASP A 62 0.23 0.75 -7.81
C ASP A 62 -1.01 -0.13 -7.55
N LYS A 63 -1.03 -0.81 -6.40
CA LYS A 63 -2.16 -1.64 -5.95
C LYS A 63 -3.35 -0.83 -5.41
N TYR A 64 -3.21 0.48 -5.27
CA TYR A 64 -4.28 1.38 -4.84
C TYR A 64 -4.65 2.36 -5.96
N ASN A 65 -5.83 2.96 -5.85
CA ASN A 65 -6.17 4.14 -6.62
C ASN A 65 -5.54 5.38 -5.96
N ASP A 66 -4.87 6.22 -6.74
CA ASP A 66 -4.36 7.51 -6.26
C ASP A 66 -5.53 8.42 -5.88
N HIS A 67 -5.71 8.60 -4.57
CA HIS A 67 -6.71 9.50 -4.00
C HIS A 67 -6.08 10.63 -3.21
N GLN A 68 -4.90 11.08 -3.66
CA GLN A 68 -4.14 12.11 -3.00
C GLN A 68 -4.84 13.47 -3.06
N ILE A 69 -4.90 14.15 -1.92
CA ILE A 69 -5.31 15.56 -1.81
C ILE A 69 -4.09 16.45 -1.53
N SER A 70 -4.27 17.76 -1.51
CA SER A 70 -3.16 18.72 -1.37
C SER A 70 -2.43 18.63 -0.02
N GLN A 71 -3.10 18.17 1.03
CA GLN A 71 -2.52 18.02 2.36
C GLN A 71 -1.62 16.78 2.44
N LYS A 72 -0.30 16.93 2.30
CA LYS A 72 0.64 15.81 2.33
C LYS A 72 1.45 15.70 3.62
N SER A 73 1.42 16.73 4.45
CA SER A 73 2.16 16.75 5.71
C SER A 73 1.48 17.65 6.73
N PHE A 74 1.87 17.50 7.99
CA PHE A 74 1.50 18.44 9.04
C PHE A 74 2.50 18.41 10.19
N ASN A 75 2.60 19.54 10.90
CA ASN A 75 3.38 19.64 12.13
C ASN A 75 2.48 19.34 13.35
N PRO A 76 2.72 18.25 14.10
CA PRO A 76 1.92 17.88 15.26
C PRO A 76 2.06 18.85 16.43
N ALA A 77 3.06 19.76 16.43
CA ALA A 77 3.17 20.81 17.44
C ALA A 77 2.01 21.82 17.37
N ASN A 78 1.40 22.00 16.20
CA ASN A 78 0.30 22.95 15.97
C ASN A 78 -1.06 22.44 16.53
N TYR A 79 -1.10 21.19 17.01
CA TYR A 79 -2.31 20.51 17.47
C TYR A 79 -2.09 20.05 18.90
N THR A 80 -2.08 21.03 19.82
CA THR A 80 -1.85 20.78 21.24
C THR A 80 -3.04 20.08 21.89
N LEU A 81 -2.75 19.27 22.91
CA LEU A 81 -3.77 18.61 23.73
C LEU A 81 -4.09 19.43 24.98
N THR A 82 -5.38 19.50 25.32
CA THR A 82 -5.89 20.09 26.56
C THR A 82 -5.47 19.25 27.76
N ALA A 83 -5.56 19.83 28.97
CA ALA A 83 -5.27 19.11 30.21
C ALA A 83 -6.19 17.89 30.39
N GLU A 84 -7.46 17.99 29.98
CA GLU A 84 -8.43 16.89 30.05
C GLU A 84 -8.11 15.75 29.08
N GLU A 85 -7.75 16.08 27.83
CA GLU A 85 -7.33 15.08 26.84
C GLU A 85 -6.07 14.36 27.31
N LYS A 86 -5.09 15.12 27.85
CA LYS A 86 -3.90 14.55 28.48
C LYS A 86 -4.26 13.66 29.67
N ALA A 87 -5.15 14.11 30.55
CA ALA A 87 -5.58 13.32 31.71
C ALA A 87 -6.18 11.97 31.32
N LYS A 88 -6.96 11.90 30.23
CA LYS A 88 -7.50 10.64 29.68
C LYS A 88 -6.42 9.69 29.15
N ILE A 89 -5.34 10.24 28.60
CA ILE A 89 -4.17 9.45 28.15
C ILE A 89 -3.38 8.92 29.36
N TYR A 90 -3.15 9.77 30.36
CA TYR A 90 -2.21 9.51 31.45
C TYR A 90 -2.79 8.78 32.67
N THR A 91 -4.11 8.78 32.86
CA THR A 91 -4.78 7.99 33.91
C THR A 91 -4.63 6.48 33.73
N SER A 92 -4.18 6.02 32.55
CA SER A 92 -3.97 4.61 32.21
C SER A 92 -2.54 4.07 32.40
N SER A 93 -1.57 4.83 32.94
CA SER A 93 -0.16 4.36 32.98
C SER A 93 0.66 4.79 34.19
N LYS A 94 1.24 3.81 34.91
CA LYS A 94 2.35 3.97 35.87
C LYS A 94 3.73 3.92 35.16
N MET A 95 3.99 4.71 34.11
CA MET A 95 5.32 4.75 33.45
C MET A 95 5.64 6.13 32.80
N GLY A 96 6.93 6.43 32.57
CA GLY A 96 7.52 7.77 32.42
C GLY A 96 7.35 8.56 31.09
N LYS A 97 7.99 9.75 31.04
CA LYS A 97 7.80 10.87 30.07
C LYS A 97 7.92 10.56 28.55
N THR A 98 8.65 9.52 28.15
CA THR A 98 8.88 9.21 26.71
C THR A 98 7.72 8.43 26.10
N ASP A 99 7.09 7.54 26.87
CA ASP A 99 5.87 6.82 26.46
C ASP A 99 4.68 7.77 26.28
N SER A 100 4.75 8.93 26.92
CA SER A 100 3.74 9.99 26.90
C SER A 100 3.54 10.58 25.51
N ILE A 101 4.63 10.99 24.85
CA ILE A 101 4.59 11.72 23.58
C ILE A 101 4.14 10.82 22.42
N ASN A 102 4.51 9.54 22.44
CA ASN A 102 4.09 8.58 21.42
C ASN A 102 2.58 8.28 21.51
N LYS A 103 2.00 8.28 22.72
CA LYS A 103 0.55 8.11 22.93
C LYS A 103 -0.27 9.35 22.56
N GLU A 104 0.33 10.54 22.63
CA GLU A 104 -0.33 11.78 22.21
C GLU A 104 -0.50 11.88 20.69
N LEU A 105 0.45 11.34 19.92
CA LEU A 105 0.50 11.56 18.47
C LEU A 105 -0.76 11.11 17.70
N PRO A 106 -1.35 9.91 17.94
CA PRO A 106 -2.60 9.52 17.28
C PRO A 106 -3.75 10.52 17.49
N ILE A 107 -3.83 11.13 18.68
CA ILE A 107 -4.87 12.13 18.98
C ILE A 107 -4.55 13.45 18.27
N ARG A 108 -3.28 13.85 18.20
CA ARG A 108 -2.87 15.02 17.42
C ARG A 108 -3.16 14.84 15.92
N ILE A 109 -2.92 13.64 15.39
CA ILE A 109 -3.33 13.27 14.02
C ILE A 109 -4.84 13.45 13.87
N GLN A 110 -5.64 12.88 14.77
CA GLN A 110 -7.10 12.99 14.70
C GLN A 110 -7.57 14.46 14.69
N LYS A 111 -7.04 15.30 15.61
CA LYS A 111 -7.37 16.73 15.66
C LYS A 111 -6.98 17.46 14.36
N TYR A 112 -5.86 17.08 13.75
CA TYR A 112 -5.47 17.59 12.43
C TYR A 112 -6.47 17.17 11.35
N LEU A 113 -6.78 15.88 11.25
CA LEU A 113 -7.69 15.34 10.24
C LEU A 113 -9.08 15.99 10.29
N GLU A 114 -9.58 16.24 11.49
CA GLU A 114 -10.87 16.92 11.75
C GLU A 114 -10.80 18.41 11.45
N LYS A 115 -9.84 19.14 12.02
CA LYS A 115 -9.71 20.60 11.84
C LYS A 115 -9.52 20.97 10.37
N GLU A 116 -8.69 20.22 9.65
CA GLU A 116 -8.42 20.46 8.23
C GLU A 116 -9.47 19.83 7.30
N LYS A 117 -10.54 19.23 7.86
CA LYS A 117 -11.64 18.57 7.14
C LYS A 117 -11.15 17.61 6.06
N ILE A 118 -10.17 16.77 6.40
CA ILE A 118 -9.54 15.82 5.45
C ILE A 118 -10.59 14.87 4.90
N ALA A 119 -11.51 14.37 5.73
CA ALA A 119 -12.61 13.51 5.29
C ALA A 119 -13.50 14.20 4.23
N ASN A 120 -13.90 15.47 4.45
CA ASN A 120 -14.68 16.24 3.48
C ASN A 120 -13.93 16.40 2.15
N LYS A 121 -12.62 16.63 2.19
CA LYS A 121 -11.78 16.76 0.99
C LYS A 121 -11.68 15.46 0.20
N LEU A 122 -11.62 14.32 0.88
CA LEU A 122 -11.63 13.00 0.22
C LEU A 122 -12.98 12.73 -0.48
N VAL A 123 -14.10 13.10 0.16
CA VAL A 123 -15.44 13.01 -0.42
C VAL A 123 -15.59 13.99 -1.59
N ALA A 124 -15.15 15.24 -1.42
CA ALA A 124 -15.14 16.23 -2.50
C ALA A 124 -14.35 15.76 -3.72
N LYS A 125 -13.22 15.05 -3.53
CA LYS A 125 -12.46 14.46 -4.64
C LYS A 125 -13.22 13.32 -5.33
N TRP A 126 -13.91 12.46 -4.58
CA TRP A 126 -14.73 11.39 -5.16
C TRP A 126 -15.81 11.91 -6.08
N PHE A 127 -16.37 13.06 -5.75
CA PHE A 127 -17.48 13.68 -6.47
C PHE A 127 -17.08 14.93 -7.26
N ASP A 128 -15.79 15.05 -7.61
CA ASP A 128 -15.18 16.17 -8.34
C ASP A 128 -15.85 17.53 -8.05
N ARG A 129 -15.84 17.92 -6.77
CA ARG A 129 -16.58 19.09 -6.31
C ARG A 129 -16.00 20.37 -6.91
N GLN A 130 -16.85 21.14 -7.56
CA GLN A 130 -16.52 22.40 -8.20
C GLN A 130 -16.55 23.60 -7.23
N ALA A 131 -16.02 24.76 -7.67
CA ALA A 131 -15.96 25.97 -6.85
C ALA A 131 -17.35 26.54 -6.49
N ASP A 132 -18.33 26.37 -7.38
CA ASP A 132 -19.74 26.70 -7.12
C ASP A 132 -20.42 25.70 -6.17
N GLY A 133 -19.70 24.63 -5.81
CA GLY A 133 -20.12 23.56 -4.91
C GLY A 133 -20.83 22.41 -5.59
N SER A 134 -21.05 22.45 -6.91
CA SER A 134 -21.65 21.35 -7.65
C SER A 134 -20.75 20.11 -7.65
N PHE A 135 -21.35 18.95 -7.84
CA PHE A 135 -20.70 17.64 -7.81
C PHE A 135 -20.90 16.88 -9.12
N ASP A 136 -20.00 15.94 -9.39
CA ASP A 136 -20.01 15.04 -10.53
C ASP A 136 -19.61 13.62 -10.08
N CYS A 137 -20.18 12.58 -10.71
CA CYS A 137 -19.98 11.19 -10.28
C CYS A 137 -19.04 10.37 -11.19
N ASN A 138 -18.34 11.01 -12.13
CA ASN A 138 -17.52 10.30 -13.14
C ASN A 138 -16.41 9.47 -12.48
N LEU A 139 -15.76 9.98 -11.43
CA LEU A 139 -14.70 9.22 -10.76
C LEU A 139 -15.24 7.96 -10.05
N VAL A 140 -16.46 8.03 -9.50
CA VAL A 140 -17.15 6.87 -8.92
C VAL A 140 -17.49 5.86 -10.02
N ALA A 141 -17.98 6.34 -11.16
CA ALA A 141 -18.27 5.51 -12.33
C ALA A 141 -17.01 4.79 -12.85
N ASP A 142 -15.93 5.52 -13.07
CA ASP A 142 -14.68 5.00 -13.63
C ASP A 142 -14.06 3.91 -12.75
N ARG A 143 -14.10 4.09 -11.43
CA ARG A 143 -13.51 3.16 -10.45
C ARG A 143 -14.46 2.03 -10.02
N GLY A 144 -15.76 2.18 -10.24
CA GLY A 144 -16.80 1.20 -9.90
C GLY A 144 -16.80 -0.05 -10.79
N VAL A 145 -16.12 0.00 -11.94
CA VAL A 145 -16.08 -1.07 -12.97
C VAL A 145 -17.49 -1.53 -13.32
N PHE A 146 -18.34 -0.59 -13.73
CA PHE A 146 -19.68 -0.89 -14.22
C PHE A 146 -19.63 -1.50 -15.62
N ASN A 147 -20.64 -2.29 -15.97
CA ASN A 147 -20.83 -2.71 -17.36
C ASN A 147 -21.22 -1.49 -18.22
N ALA A 148 -20.49 -1.25 -19.31
CA ALA A 148 -20.70 -0.13 -20.23
C ALA A 148 -22.14 -0.12 -20.78
N SER A 149 -22.69 -1.28 -21.15
CA SER A 149 -24.06 -1.37 -21.68
C SER A 149 -25.12 -1.01 -20.63
N PHE A 150 -24.80 -1.14 -19.34
CA PHE A 150 -25.69 -0.85 -18.21
C PHE A 150 -25.65 0.63 -17.81
N LEU A 151 -24.46 1.27 -17.89
CA LEU A 151 -24.35 2.73 -17.80
C LEU A 151 -25.05 3.42 -18.98
N GLU A 152 -24.92 2.88 -20.20
CA GLU A 152 -25.54 3.41 -21.43
C GLU A 152 -27.07 3.15 -21.54
N THR A 153 -27.64 2.21 -20.78
CA THR A 153 -29.11 2.06 -20.69
C THR A 153 -29.72 2.94 -19.61
N LYS A 154 -28.91 3.41 -18.64
CA LYS A 154 -29.35 4.23 -17.51
C LYS A 154 -28.75 5.65 -17.54
N THR A 155 -28.11 6.04 -18.64
CA THR A 155 -27.51 7.34 -18.99
C THR A 155 -28.45 8.54 -18.91
N ALA A 156 -29.69 8.36 -18.49
CA ALA A 156 -30.43 9.45 -17.86
C ALA A 156 -29.84 9.68 -16.45
N GLN A 157 -28.68 10.35 -16.37
CA GLN A 157 -28.06 10.82 -15.12
C GLN A 157 -29.02 11.68 -14.26
N ALA A 158 -30.15 12.12 -14.84
CA ALA A 158 -31.26 12.80 -14.18
C ALA A 158 -32.39 11.89 -13.64
N SER A 159 -32.32 10.57 -13.81
CA SER A 159 -33.35 9.64 -13.31
C SER A 159 -33.04 9.21 -11.86
N SER A 160 -34.07 9.09 -11.03
CA SER A 160 -33.97 8.58 -9.66
C SER A 160 -33.31 7.20 -9.56
N GLU A 161 -33.43 6.38 -10.61
CA GLU A 161 -32.82 5.06 -10.72
C GLU A 161 -31.30 5.12 -10.92
N GLY A 162 -30.79 6.07 -11.71
CA GLY A 162 -29.34 6.27 -11.91
C GLY A 162 -28.63 6.74 -10.63
N GLN A 163 -29.26 7.64 -9.87
CA GLN A 163 -28.74 8.08 -8.57
C GLN A 163 -28.75 6.95 -7.53
N ALA A 164 -29.81 6.13 -7.49
CA ALA A 164 -29.87 4.97 -6.61
C ALA A 164 -28.73 3.98 -6.91
N LEU A 165 -28.39 3.81 -8.18
CA LEU A 165 -27.32 2.90 -8.60
C LEU A 165 -25.92 3.41 -8.24
N LEU A 166 -25.64 4.69 -8.52
CA LEU A 166 -24.38 5.34 -8.15
C LEU A 166 -24.18 5.34 -6.64
N LYS A 167 -25.26 5.52 -5.90
CA LYS A 167 -25.28 5.36 -4.45
C LYS A 167 -24.91 3.92 -4.04
N THR A 168 -25.56 2.90 -4.59
CA THR A 168 -25.27 1.49 -4.28
C THR A 168 -23.83 1.08 -4.61
N ALA A 169 -23.34 1.44 -5.80
CA ALA A 169 -22.00 1.06 -6.24
C ALA A 169 -20.89 1.92 -5.64
N GLY A 170 -21.19 3.18 -5.33
CA GLY A 170 -20.29 4.10 -4.64
C GLY A 170 -20.05 3.70 -3.18
N PHE A 171 -21.00 3.03 -2.52
CA PHE A 171 -20.85 2.64 -1.12
C PHE A 171 -19.58 1.84 -0.84
N GLU A 172 -19.45 0.64 -1.43
CA GLU A 172 -18.30 -0.24 -1.16
C GLU A 172 -16.98 0.40 -1.62
N LEU A 173 -17.03 1.20 -2.68
CA LEU A 173 -15.85 1.80 -3.29
C LEU A 173 -15.33 3.00 -2.48
N ILE A 174 -16.23 3.92 -2.10
CA ILE A 174 -15.89 5.12 -1.33
C ILE A 174 -15.52 4.75 0.10
N ASP A 175 -16.22 3.78 0.71
CA ASP A 175 -15.89 3.25 2.04
C ASP A 175 -14.48 2.64 2.07
N ASN A 176 -14.02 2.04 0.97
CA ASN A 176 -12.63 1.59 0.81
C ASN A 176 -11.65 2.74 0.46
N THR A 177 -11.75 3.87 1.16
CA THR A 177 -10.82 4.99 1.07
C THR A 177 -10.01 5.11 2.36
N PHE A 178 -8.69 5.12 2.23
CA PHE A 178 -7.76 5.10 3.36
C PHE A 178 -6.86 6.33 3.37
N VAL A 179 -6.51 6.76 4.58
CA VAL A 179 -5.43 7.72 4.84
C VAL A 179 -4.35 7.01 5.64
N VAL A 180 -3.12 7.04 5.16
CA VAL A 180 -1.97 6.54 5.91
C VAL A 180 -1.04 7.68 6.27
N VAL A 181 -0.89 7.91 7.58
CA VAL A 181 -0.04 8.96 8.13
C VAL A 181 1.26 8.33 8.62
N ASN A 182 2.39 8.71 8.02
CA ASN A 182 3.70 8.12 8.30
C ASN A 182 4.50 9.02 9.24
N LYS A 183 5.09 8.42 10.27
CA LYS A 183 6.02 9.07 11.19
C LYS A 183 7.36 8.37 11.08
N PHE A 184 8.39 9.10 10.70
CA PHE A 184 9.75 8.58 10.72
C PHE A 184 10.41 8.86 12.07
N LYS A 185 11.53 8.20 12.33
CA LYS A 185 12.50 8.53 13.38
C LYS A 185 13.85 7.98 12.92
N PHE A 186 14.86 8.83 12.93
CA PHE A 186 16.21 8.47 12.57
C PHE A 186 17.07 8.55 13.83
N ILE A 187 17.87 7.51 14.06
CA ILE A 187 18.75 7.39 15.21
C ILE A 187 20.14 7.14 14.67
N GLU A 188 21.11 7.97 15.04
CA GLU A 188 22.52 7.72 14.72
C GLU A 188 22.92 6.35 15.27
N ASN A 189 23.57 5.54 14.43
CA ASN A 189 23.92 4.19 14.84
C ASN A 189 25.05 4.18 15.87
N GLU A 190 26.04 5.07 15.74
CA GLU A 190 27.27 5.05 16.54
C GLU A 190 27.02 5.07 18.05
N PRO A 191 26.18 5.95 18.63
CA PRO A 191 25.97 5.98 20.07
C PRO A 191 25.35 4.68 20.59
N VAL A 192 24.42 4.08 19.85
CA VAL A 192 23.75 2.82 20.21
C VAL A 192 24.71 1.64 20.02
N ALA A 193 25.41 1.59 18.89
CA ALA A 193 26.39 0.55 18.56
C ALA A 193 27.54 0.52 19.57
N ARG A 194 28.00 1.69 20.04
CA ARG A 194 29.04 1.81 21.08
C ARG A 194 28.59 1.19 22.40
N VAL A 195 27.38 1.49 22.87
CA VAL A 195 26.83 0.91 24.11
C VAL A 195 26.74 -0.62 24.01
N ILE A 196 26.24 -1.15 22.88
CA ILE A 196 26.17 -2.60 22.64
C ILE A 196 27.56 -3.23 22.62
N ARG A 197 28.52 -2.60 21.92
CA ARG A 197 29.92 -3.06 21.86
C ARG A 197 30.54 -3.13 23.25
N ASP A 198 30.39 -2.08 24.06
CA ASP A 198 31.01 -2.00 25.37
C ASP A 198 30.43 -3.06 26.32
N ALA A 199 29.11 -3.27 26.28
CA ALA A 199 28.46 -4.38 27.01
C ALA A 199 28.95 -5.76 26.53
N ALA A 200 29.09 -5.95 25.21
CA ALA A 200 29.61 -7.19 24.63
C ALA A 200 31.07 -7.43 25.04
N LYS A 201 31.91 -6.39 25.12
CA LYS A 201 33.30 -6.49 25.59
C LYS A 201 33.38 -6.87 27.07
N VAL A 202 32.48 -6.34 27.92
CA VAL A 202 32.36 -6.73 29.34
C VAL A 202 31.91 -8.20 29.49
N ALA A 203 31.05 -8.69 28.60
CA ALA A 203 30.70 -10.11 28.59
C ALA A 203 31.87 -10.98 28.10
N ALA A 204 32.56 -10.54 27.04
CA ALA A 204 33.70 -11.25 26.46
C ALA A 204 34.88 -11.38 27.44
N SER A 205 35.13 -10.38 28.30
CA SER A 205 36.20 -10.42 29.31
C SER A 205 35.97 -11.46 30.42
N LYS A 206 34.78 -12.03 30.50
CA LYS A 206 34.44 -13.10 31.46
C LYS A 206 34.56 -14.50 30.88
N LEU A 207 34.91 -14.64 29.59
CA LEU A 207 35.04 -15.94 28.95
C LEU A 207 36.37 -16.60 29.36
N PRO A 208 36.34 -17.85 29.86
CA PRO A 208 37.54 -18.55 30.29
C PRO A 208 38.49 -18.92 29.14
N MET A 209 38.00 -18.95 27.89
CA MET A 209 38.80 -19.18 26.69
C MET A 209 38.19 -18.40 25.51
N GLY A 210 39.02 -17.90 24.59
CA GLY A 210 38.55 -17.20 23.37
C GLY A 210 38.21 -15.71 23.53
N GLN A 211 38.58 -15.08 24.65
CA GLN A 211 38.33 -13.67 24.95
C GLN A 211 38.74 -12.72 23.81
N ASP A 212 39.98 -12.82 23.31
CA ASP A 212 40.49 -11.93 22.26
C ASP A 212 39.72 -12.06 20.94
N MET A 213 39.28 -13.27 20.61
CA MET A 213 38.48 -13.53 19.41
C MET A 213 37.09 -12.89 19.56
N ALA A 214 36.46 -13.04 20.73
CA ALA A 214 35.15 -12.43 21.02
C ALA A 214 35.22 -10.90 21.05
N MET A 215 36.29 -10.30 21.60
CA MET A 215 36.51 -8.85 21.58
C MET A 215 36.68 -8.33 20.14
N LYS A 216 37.49 -8.99 19.31
CA LYS A 216 37.65 -8.62 17.89
C LYS A 216 36.34 -8.80 17.10
N ALA A 217 35.54 -9.81 17.42
CA ALA A 217 34.23 -9.99 16.80
C ALA A 217 33.26 -8.86 17.16
N ALA A 218 33.27 -8.42 18.43
CA ALA A 218 32.49 -7.26 18.87
C ALA A 218 32.92 -5.96 18.18
N ASP A 219 34.24 -5.73 18.00
CA ASP A 219 34.76 -4.59 17.26
C ASP A 219 34.38 -4.64 15.78
N LYS A 220 34.50 -5.81 15.13
CA LYS A 220 34.08 -5.98 13.74
C LYS A 220 32.58 -5.77 13.52
N ALA A 221 31.75 -6.20 14.47
CA ALA A 221 30.31 -5.94 14.45
C ALA A 221 30.01 -4.44 14.65
N TYR A 222 30.72 -3.79 15.58
CA TYR A 222 30.64 -2.34 15.79
C TYR A 222 31.02 -1.56 14.54
N ASP A 223 32.15 -1.87 13.90
CA ASP A 223 32.61 -1.16 12.71
C ASP A 223 31.63 -1.25 11.55
N LYS A 224 30.95 -2.39 11.40
CA LYS A 224 29.87 -2.55 10.41
C LYS A 224 28.60 -1.79 10.75
N ALA A 225 28.28 -1.67 12.04
CA ALA A 225 27.01 -1.13 12.49
C ALA A 225 27.07 0.37 12.84
N LYS A 226 28.23 0.92 13.17
CA LYS A 226 28.38 2.31 13.67
C LYS A 226 28.07 3.37 12.63
N GLU A 227 28.24 3.06 11.36
CA GLU A 227 28.05 4.01 10.27
C GLU A 227 26.57 4.14 9.89
N GLY A 228 26.14 5.38 9.68
CA GLY A 228 24.79 5.74 9.25
C GLY A 228 23.74 5.82 10.35
N TYR A 229 22.49 5.51 9.98
CA TYR A 229 21.31 5.73 10.80
C TYR A 229 20.43 4.49 10.86
N SER A 230 19.71 4.30 11.96
CA SER A 230 18.58 3.39 12.04
C SER A 230 17.32 4.19 11.76
N ILE A 231 16.61 3.83 10.69
CA ILE A 231 15.31 4.41 10.36
C ILE A 231 14.20 3.57 10.97
N TRP A 232 13.29 4.23 11.65
CA TRP A 232 12.07 3.66 12.21
C TRP A 232 10.91 4.39 11.57
N ALA A 233 9.93 3.66 11.05
CA ALA A 233 8.71 4.23 10.50
C ALA A 233 7.50 3.61 11.20
N THR A 234 6.62 4.46 11.71
CA THR A 234 5.30 4.10 12.21
C THR A 234 4.26 4.66 11.26
N SER A 235 3.36 3.81 10.75
CA SER A 235 2.28 4.26 9.87
C SER A 235 0.94 4.04 10.56
N PHE A 236 0.17 5.13 10.68
CA PHE A 236 -1.18 5.14 11.25
C PHE A 236 -2.19 5.06 10.12
N LEU A 237 -3.01 4.01 10.13
CA LEU A 237 -4.02 3.73 9.12
C LEU A 237 -5.39 4.22 9.59
N TYR A 238 -6.02 5.03 8.74
CA TYR A 238 -7.37 5.53 8.91
C TYR A 238 -8.23 5.14 7.71
N LYS A 239 -9.52 4.95 7.94
CA LYS A 239 -10.52 4.65 6.91
C LYS A 239 -11.60 5.72 6.89
N LEU A 240 -12.05 6.11 5.70
CA LEU A 240 -13.19 7.00 5.53
C LEU A 240 -14.46 6.28 5.97
N VAL A 241 -15.24 6.92 6.85
CA VAL A 241 -16.54 6.40 7.26
C VAL A 241 -17.57 6.78 6.19
N TRP A 242 -17.96 5.80 5.35
CA TRP A 242 -18.96 5.99 4.29
C TRP A 242 -20.06 4.93 4.35
N ASN A 243 -20.87 4.99 5.40
CA ASN A 243 -22.02 4.11 5.58
C ASN A 243 -23.31 4.68 4.93
N GLU A 244 -24.39 3.89 4.98
CA GLU A 244 -25.69 4.25 4.41
C GLU A 244 -26.20 5.60 4.89
N THR A 245 -26.13 5.87 6.21
CA THR A 245 -26.54 7.15 6.78
C THR A 245 -25.74 8.31 6.21
N VAL A 246 -24.40 8.22 6.20
CA VAL A 246 -23.53 9.29 5.66
C VAL A 246 -23.84 9.57 4.20
N SER A 247 -23.99 8.52 3.38
CA SER A 247 -24.31 8.71 1.96
C SER A 247 -25.71 9.27 1.74
N ASN A 248 -26.71 8.81 2.49
CA ASN A 248 -28.09 9.31 2.41
C ASN A 248 -28.11 10.82 2.70
N THR A 249 -27.46 11.24 3.79
CA THR A 249 -27.33 12.65 4.15
C THR A 249 -26.57 13.43 3.09
N PHE A 250 -25.47 12.89 2.55
CA PHE A 250 -24.74 13.55 1.45
C PHE A 250 -25.62 13.82 0.24
N TYR A 251 -26.30 12.79 -0.30
CA TYR A 251 -27.11 12.95 -1.49
C TYR A 251 -28.36 13.83 -1.26
N THR A 252 -28.94 13.78 -0.06
CA THR A 252 -30.14 14.57 0.26
C THR A 252 -29.80 16.03 0.51
N ASP A 253 -28.81 16.27 1.37
CA ASP A 253 -28.59 17.58 1.99
C ASP A 253 -27.48 18.38 1.31
N PHE A 254 -26.54 17.73 0.62
CA PHE A 254 -25.36 18.39 0.07
C PHE A 254 -25.26 18.29 -1.45
N TYR A 255 -25.61 17.14 -2.04
CA TYR A 255 -25.44 16.91 -3.46
C TYR A 255 -26.29 17.88 -4.28
N MET A 256 -25.65 18.47 -5.29
CA MET A 256 -26.22 19.42 -6.23
C MET A 256 -25.41 19.37 -7.53
N GLU A 257 -26.08 19.42 -8.66
CA GLU A 257 -25.47 19.28 -9.98
C GLU A 257 -25.16 20.64 -10.60
N LYS A 258 -24.29 20.63 -11.60
CA LYS A 258 -23.99 21.82 -12.38
C LYS A 258 -25.28 22.38 -13.00
N GLY A 259 -25.53 23.67 -12.78
CA GLY A 259 -26.75 24.35 -13.25
C GLY A 259 -27.95 24.27 -12.29
N SER A 260 -27.85 23.53 -11.18
CA SER A 260 -28.86 23.48 -10.10
C SER A 260 -28.21 23.72 -8.74
N VAL A 261 -27.41 24.78 -8.66
CA VAL A 261 -26.61 25.13 -7.47
C VAL A 261 -27.49 25.80 -6.41
N ASP A 262 -27.32 25.38 -5.16
CA ASP A 262 -27.97 25.96 -3.98
C ASP A 262 -26.91 26.44 -2.97
N ALA A 263 -26.94 27.73 -2.64
CA ALA A 263 -25.97 28.34 -1.73
C ALA A 263 -26.03 27.76 -0.31
N LYS A 264 -27.21 27.37 0.18
CA LYS A 264 -27.38 26.75 1.51
C LYS A 264 -26.81 25.34 1.51
N LYS A 265 -27.04 24.55 0.47
CA LYS A 265 -26.43 23.21 0.35
C LYS A 265 -24.90 23.29 0.27
N LYS A 266 -24.39 24.26 -0.50
CA LYS A 266 -22.94 24.55 -0.57
C LYS A 266 -22.36 24.82 0.81
N GLU A 267 -22.96 25.76 1.55
CA GLU A 267 -22.53 26.16 2.88
C GLU A 267 -22.65 25.00 3.89
N ALA A 268 -23.72 24.21 3.79
CA ALA A 268 -23.94 23.04 4.63
C ALA A 268 -22.83 22.00 4.47
N PHE A 269 -22.41 21.69 3.23
CA PHE A 269 -21.26 20.81 2.99
C PHE A 269 -19.96 21.41 3.55
N ASP A 270 -19.69 22.70 3.30
CA ASP A 270 -18.47 23.38 3.70
C ASP A 270 -18.28 23.39 5.23
N LYS A 271 -19.39 23.48 5.99
CA LYS A 271 -19.39 23.48 7.46
C LYS A 271 -19.60 22.09 8.08
N SER A 272 -19.93 21.08 7.29
CA SER A 272 -20.33 19.76 7.78
C SER A 272 -19.23 19.05 8.58
N GLU A 273 -19.65 18.40 9.66
CA GLU A 273 -18.88 17.44 10.48
C GLU A 273 -19.33 15.98 10.22
N LEU A 274 -20.13 15.76 9.16
CA LEU A 274 -20.69 14.44 8.83
C LEU A 274 -19.60 13.43 8.49
N PHE A 275 -18.61 13.84 7.69
CA PHE A 275 -17.57 12.97 7.17
C PHE A 275 -16.45 12.80 8.19
N LYS A 276 -16.09 11.54 8.46
CA LYS A 276 -15.12 11.20 9.50
C LYS A 276 -14.10 10.19 8.98
N LEU A 277 -12.92 10.22 9.58
CA LEU A 277 -11.90 9.20 9.45
C LEU A 277 -11.83 8.42 10.75
N GLU A 278 -12.02 7.10 10.68
CA GLU A 278 -11.86 6.20 11.81
C GLU A 278 -10.44 5.63 11.84
N PHE A 279 -9.85 5.54 13.03
CA PHE A 279 -8.56 4.89 13.21
C PHE A 279 -8.72 3.36 13.13
N VAL A 280 -8.03 2.74 12.18
CA VAL A 280 -8.03 1.28 11.99
C VAL A 280 -6.93 0.63 12.83
N GLY A 281 -5.76 1.27 12.89
CA GLY A 281 -4.61 0.78 13.63
C GLY A 281 -3.29 1.31 13.10
N ASP A 282 -2.20 0.80 13.64
CA ASP A 282 -0.85 1.19 13.27
C ASP A 282 0.09 -0.01 13.20
N GLU A 283 1.18 0.17 12.44
CA GLU A 283 2.29 -0.76 12.36
C GLU A 283 3.61 -0.02 12.32
N GLU A 284 4.68 -0.71 12.72
CA GLU A 284 6.02 -0.17 12.75
C GLU A 284 7.00 -1.09 12.02
N ALA A 285 7.94 -0.49 11.30
CA ALA A 285 9.11 -1.18 10.77
C ALA A 285 10.37 -0.38 11.09
N SER A 286 11.48 -1.10 11.24
CA SER A 286 12.80 -0.51 11.37
C SER A 286 13.76 -1.12 10.36
N ALA A 287 14.73 -0.35 9.93
CA ALA A 287 15.83 -0.79 9.08
C ALA A 287 17.13 -0.11 9.48
N LEU A 288 18.22 -0.85 9.42
CA LEU A 288 19.56 -0.30 9.56
C LEU A 288 20.01 0.27 8.21
N VAL A 289 20.41 1.53 8.20
CA VAL A 289 20.97 2.22 7.04
C VAL A 289 22.45 2.42 7.30
N THR A 290 23.29 1.62 6.67
CA THR A 290 24.75 1.77 6.71
C THR A 290 25.22 2.47 5.44
N PHE A 291 26.17 3.37 5.58
CA PHE A 291 26.86 3.98 4.45
C PHE A 291 28.06 3.08 4.12
N SER A 292 28.13 2.54 2.89
CA SER A 292 29.31 1.75 2.51
C SER A 292 30.43 2.67 2.03
N LEU A 293 31.64 2.50 2.59
CA LEU A 293 32.88 3.20 2.23
C LEU A 293 33.43 2.90 0.80
N SER A 294 32.68 2.20 -0.07
CA SER A 294 33.11 1.77 -1.42
C SER A 294 32.33 2.42 -2.58
N GLU A 295 31.86 3.64 -2.32
CA GLU A 295 30.89 4.51 -3.01
C GLU A 295 30.43 4.24 -4.47
N LYS A 296 29.09 4.29 -4.63
CA LYS A 296 28.37 4.78 -5.83
C LYS A 296 27.18 5.70 -5.52
N ARG A 297 26.76 5.86 -4.26
CA ARG A 297 25.55 6.62 -3.87
C ARG A 297 25.88 7.65 -2.79
N THR A 298 25.30 8.85 -2.90
CA THR A 298 25.41 9.91 -1.89
C THR A 298 24.58 9.59 -0.64
N GLU A 299 24.88 10.24 0.48
CA GLU A 299 24.08 10.15 1.71
C GLU A 299 22.59 10.42 1.46
N GLU A 300 22.27 11.49 0.71
CA GLU A 300 20.88 11.83 0.38
C GLU A 300 20.18 10.71 -0.41
N GLN A 301 20.87 10.08 -1.36
CA GLN A 301 20.33 8.96 -2.14
C GLN A 301 20.06 7.74 -1.25
N ILE A 302 20.93 7.48 -0.28
CA ILE A 302 20.77 6.38 0.67
C ILE A 302 19.58 6.66 1.62
N ILE A 303 19.44 7.88 2.11
CA ILE A 303 18.30 8.31 2.95
C ILE A 303 17.00 8.21 2.15
N ALA A 304 16.98 8.69 0.91
CA ALA A 304 15.80 8.63 0.07
C ALA A 304 15.37 7.18 -0.21
N LEU A 305 16.30 6.31 -0.60
CA LEU A 305 16.05 4.90 -0.84
C LEU A 305 15.51 4.20 0.42
N SER A 306 16.14 4.45 1.57
CA SER A 306 15.77 3.84 2.84
C SER A 306 14.38 4.30 3.29
N THR A 307 14.03 5.56 3.01
CA THR A 307 12.71 6.12 3.30
C THR A 307 11.62 5.45 2.47
N VAL A 308 11.83 5.23 1.17
CA VAL A 308 10.86 4.52 0.32
C VAL A 308 10.70 3.07 0.79
N ARG A 309 11.82 2.37 1.01
CA ARG A 309 11.80 0.95 1.43
C ARG A 309 11.14 0.75 2.79
N ILE A 310 11.39 1.64 3.76
CA ILE A 310 10.77 1.48 5.07
C ILE A 310 9.26 1.70 5.01
N VAL A 311 8.78 2.62 4.15
CA VAL A 311 7.33 2.81 3.92
C VAL A 311 6.72 1.55 3.33
N ASP A 312 7.33 0.96 2.30
CA ASP A 312 6.89 -0.30 1.71
C ASP A 312 6.80 -1.41 2.77
N ASN A 313 7.82 -1.54 3.63
CA ASN A 313 7.84 -2.53 4.71
C ASN A 313 6.69 -2.33 5.71
N VAL A 314 6.40 -1.10 6.14
CA VAL A 314 5.28 -0.85 7.05
C VAL A 314 3.94 -1.13 6.36
N TYR A 315 3.81 -0.82 5.08
CA TYR A 315 2.59 -1.07 4.31
C TYR A 315 2.31 -2.55 4.16
N ALA A 316 3.34 -3.37 3.89
CA ALA A 316 3.23 -4.81 3.88
C ALA A 316 2.72 -5.36 5.23
N LYS A 317 3.20 -4.82 6.35
CA LYS A 317 2.70 -5.18 7.70
C LYS A 317 1.23 -4.78 7.90
N LEU A 318 0.87 -3.55 7.52
CA LEU A 318 -0.52 -3.07 7.58
C LEU A 318 -1.44 -3.98 6.76
N GLN A 319 -1.06 -4.32 5.53
CA GLN A 319 -1.83 -5.19 4.63
C GLN A 319 -1.96 -6.60 5.21
N LYS A 320 -0.89 -7.16 5.80
CA LYS A 320 -0.94 -8.49 6.42
C LYS A 320 -1.88 -8.54 7.62
N LYS A 321 -1.88 -7.50 8.46
CA LYS A 321 -2.63 -7.45 9.72
C LYS A 321 -4.10 -7.06 9.53
N TYR A 322 -4.37 -6.02 8.76
CA TYR A 322 -5.69 -5.39 8.64
C TYR A 322 -6.38 -5.81 7.35
N ASP A 323 -7.36 -6.72 7.47
CA ASP A 323 -8.04 -7.31 6.30
C ASP A 323 -8.72 -6.28 5.40
N VAL A 324 -9.21 -5.16 5.96
CA VAL A 324 -9.79 -4.04 5.21
C VAL A 324 -8.78 -3.32 4.30
N PHE A 325 -7.48 -3.40 4.62
CA PHE A 325 -6.42 -2.70 3.89
C PHE A 325 -5.70 -3.60 2.88
N LYS A 326 -6.04 -4.90 2.83
CA LYS A 326 -5.44 -5.86 1.89
C LYS A 326 -5.72 -5.47 0.45
N THR A 327 -4.69 -5.59 -0.37
CA THR A 327 -4.78 -5.33 -1.81
C THR A 327 -5.24 -6.58 -2.55
N LYS A 328 -5.74 -6.35 -3.77
CA LYS A 328 -6.00 -7.38 -4.77
C LYS A 328 -5.00 -7.21 -5.90
N THR A 329 -4.49 -8.31 -6.42
CA THR A 329 -3.58 -8.31 -7.59
C THR A 329 -4.13 -9.25 -8.65
N PRO A 330 -4.20 -8.87 -9.93
CA PRO A 330 -4.62 -9.79 -10.99
C PRO A 330 -3.53 -10.84 -11.25
N LEU A 331 -3.96 -12.08 -11.54
CA LEU A 331 -3.11 -13.10 -12.12
C LEU A 331 -2.65 -12.64 -13.51
N PHE A 332 -1.34 -12.72 -13.73
CA PHE A 332 -0.72 -12.44 -15.01
C PHE A 332 -0.82 -13.67 -15.94
N THR A 333 -0.54 -14.86 -15.43
CA THR A 333 -0.78 -16.14 -16.12
C THR A 333 -1.50 -17.13 -15.21
N GLY A 334 -2.24 -18.06 -15.81
CA GLY A 334 -2.97 -19.10 -15.09
C GLY A 334 -2.29 -20.48 -15.06
N ASN A 335 -1.29 -20.72 -15.92
CA ASN A 335 -0.41 -21.89 -15.89
C ASN A 335 0.90 -21.62 -16.66
N PRO A 336 2.07 -21.48 -16.00
CA PRO A 336 2.24 -21.42 -14.54
C PRO A 336 1.43 -20.27 -13.95
N ILE A 337 1.06 -20.36 -12.67
CA ILE A 337 0.28 -19.30 -12.01
C ILE A 337 1.26 -18.21 -11.61
N THR A 338 1.07 -17.00 -12.13
CA THR A 338 1.95 -15.86 -11.81
C THR A 338 1.18 -14.58 -11.56
N ALA A 339 1.76 -13.65 -10.79
CA ALA A 339 1.20 -12.32 -10.56
C ALA A 339 2.29 -11.28 -10.31
N LYS A 340 2.02 -10.02 -10.67
CA LYS A 340 2.92 -8.88 -10.45
C LYS A 340 2.81 -8.35 -9.02
N ILE A 341 3.27 -9.15 -8.07
CA ILE A 341 3.38 -8.88 -6.64
C ILE A 341 4.70 -9.49 -6.17
N GLY A 342 5.37 -8.92 -5.18
CA GLY A 342 6.72 -9.33 -4.82
C GLY A 342 7.13 -8.95 -3.40
N THR A 343 8.44 -8.86 -3.19
CA THR A 343 9.06 -8.53 -1.90
C THR A 343 8.61 -7.17 -1.35
N LYS A 344 8.29 -6.19 -2.21
CA LYS A 344 7.74 -4.88 -1.82
C LYS A 344 6.43 -5.01 -1.05
N GLU A 345 5.60 -5.99 -1.42
CA GLU A 345 4.35 -6.31 -0.73
C GLU A 345 4.55 -7.31 0.43
N GLY A 346 5.80 -7.61 0.80
CA GLY A 346 6.15 -8.44 1.95
C GLY A 346 6.10 -9.94 1.70
N LEU A 347 6.34 -10.39 0.47
CA LEU A 347 6.44 -11.82 0.16
C LEU A 347 7.82 -12.37 0.51
N GLU A 348 7.84 -13.43 1.32
CA GLU A 348 9.01 -14.19 1.76
C GLU A 348 8.96 -15.66 1.32
N GLY A 349 7.79 -16.13 0.89
CA GLY A 349 7.57 -17.45 0.33
C GLY A 349 6.73 -18.35 1.22
N GLY A 350 5.73 -19.00 0.62
CA GLY A 350 4.79 -19.88 1.28
C GLY A 350 3.51 -19.21 1.80
N GLU A 351 3.38 -17.90 1.64
CA GLU A 351 2.12 -17.18 1.84
C GLU A 351 1.03 -17.74 0.93
N LYS A 352 -0.22 -17.68 1.41
CA LYS A 352 -1.38 -18.17 0.67
C LYS A 352 -2.27 -17.03 0.23
N PHE A 353 -2.93 -17.22 -0.90
CA PHE A 353 -3.87 -16.28 -1.49
C PHE A 353 -5.14 -16.99 -1.90
N ASP A 354 -6.28 -16.37 -1.63
CA ASP A 354 -7.53 -16.73 -2.30
C ASP A 354 -7.49 -16.23 -3.74
N VAL A 355 -7.96 -17.05 -4.67
CA VAL A 355 -8.22 -16.68 -6.07
C VAL A 355 -9.69 -16.33 -6.20
N LEU A 356 -9.95 -15.13 -6.69
CA LEU A 356 -11.25 -14.48 -6.71
C LEU A 356 -11.70 -14.26 -8.16
N GLU A 357 -12.91 -14.72 -8.47
CA GLU A 357 -13.59 -14.45 -9.73
C GLU A 357 -14.60 -13.31 -9.51
N GLN A 358 -14.62 -12.37 -10.46
CA GLN A 358 -15.58 -11.28 -10.45
C GLN A 358 -16.96 -11.80 -10.86
N VAL A 359 -17.98 -11.48 -10.07
CA VAL A 359 -19.38 -11.81 -10.35
C VAL A 359 -20.17 -10.52 -10.37
N ILE A 360 -20.83 -10.22 -11.48
CA ILE A 360 -21.67 -9.03 -11.61
C ILE A 360 -23.09 -9.37 -11.15
N ASP A 361 -23.63 -8.61 -10.21
CA ASP A 361 -25.03 -8.67 -9.87
C ASP A 361 -25.86 -8.09 -11.02
N GLU A 362 -26.70 -8.91 -11.66
CA GLU A 362 -27.47 -8.52 -12.85
C GLU A 362 -28.51 -7.42 -12.59
N LYS A 363 -28.95 -7.24 -11.34
CA LYS A 363 -29.97 -6.24 -10.97
C LYS A 363 -29.35 -4.87 -10.73
N THR A 364 -28.18 -4.84 -10.12
CA THR A 364 -27.50 -3.62 -9.68
C THR A 364 -26.29 -3.25 -10.56
N GLY A 365 -25.84 -4.16 -11.42
CA GLY A 365 -24.62 -3.99 -12.22
C GLY A 365 -23.33 -3.95 -11.40
N VAL A 366 -23.39 -4.26 -10.10
CA VAL A 366 -22.27 -4.16 -9.16
C VAL A 366 -21.44 -5.44 -9.21
N ALA A 367 -20.12 -5.28 -9.39
CA ALA A 367 -19.18 -6.38 -9.31
C ALA A 367 -18.87 -6.79 -7.86
N THR A 368 -19.14 -8.04 -7.53
CA THR A 368 -18.70 -8.72 -6.30
C THR A 368 -17.60 -9.73 -6.63
N TYR A 369 -16.99 -10.34 -5.62
CA TYR A 369 -15.88 -11.29 -5.81
C TYR A 369 -16.15 -12.59 -5.04
N LYS A 370 -16.06 -13.72 -5.73
CA LYS A 370 -16.24 -15.05 -5.15
C LYS A 370 -14.91 -15.80 -5.14
N SER A 371 -14.56 -16.43 -4.01
CA SER A 371 -13.38 -17.31 -3.95
C SER A 371 -13.65 -18.60 -4.74
N ILE A 372 -12.72 -18.94 -5.63
CA ILE A 372 -12.76 -20.13 -6.50
C ILE A 372 -11.59 -21.09 -6.26
N GLY A 373 -10.72 -20.77 -5.31
CA GLY A 373 -9.61 -21.62 -4.91
C GLY A 373 -8.52 -20.87 -4.16
N THR A 374 -7.43 -21.56 -3.84
CA THR A 374 -6.30 -21.00 -3.10
C THR A 374 -4.99 -21.36 -3.82
N ILE A 375 -4.05 -20.44 -3.80
CA ILE A 375 -2.69 -20.61 -4.32
C ILE A 375 -1.66 -20.26 -3.24
N LYS A 376 -0.42 -20.73 -3.41
CA LYS A 376 0.67 -20.55 -2.46
C LYS A 376 1.93 -20.03 -3.17
N VAL A 377 2.56 -19.00 -2.63
CA VAL A 377 3.81 -18.42 -3.15
C VAL A 377 4.92 -19.48 -3.16
N GLU A 378 5.59 -19.63 -4.30
CA GLU A 378 6.78 -20.47 -4.41
C GLU A 378 8.03 -19.70 -3.95
N LYS A 379 8.84 -20.32 -3.08
CA LYS A 379 9.99 -19.66 -2.45
C LYS A 379 11.04 -19.20 -3.45
N ASP A 380 11.30 -20.01 -4.48
CA ASP A 380 12.35 -19.75 -5.47
C ASP A 380 11.85 -18.88 -6.65
N GLY A 381 10.57 -18.51 -6.64
CA GLY A 381 9.90 -17.81 -7.73
C GLY A 381 9.38 -16.42 -7.34
N ILE A 382 9.94 -15.77 -6.32
CA ILE A 382 9.49 -14.45 -5.84
C ILE A 382 10.14 -13.33 -6.64
N TRP A 383 9.33 -12.38 -7.10
CA TRP A 383 9.83 -11.17 -7.75
C TRP A 383 10.37 -10.17 -6.71
N ASP A 384 11.62 -9.75 -6.88
CA ASP A 384 12.13 -8.58 -6.16
C ASP A 384 11.73 -7.29 -6.89
N ASN A 385 10.63 -6.71 -6.46
CA ASN A 385 10.09 -5.45 -6.99
C ASN A 385 10.36 -4.25 -6.08
N THR A 386 11.37 -4.35 -5.20
CA THR A 386 11.74 -3.24 -4.33
C THR A 386 12.26 -2.06 -5.14
N TYR A 387 12.01 -0.85 -4.64
CA TYR A 387 12.50 0.37 -5.28
C TYR A 387 14.04 0.30 -5.46
N ASN A 388 14.49 0.53 -6.70
CA ASN A 388 15.87 0.38 -7.19
C ASN A 388 16.47 -1.04 -7.23
N ALA A 389 15.65 -2.11 -7.25
CA ALA A 389 16.12 -3.48 -7.47
C ALA A 389 16.87 -3.65 -8.81
N ASP A 390 16.39 -3.00 -9.89
CA ASP A 390 16.97 -3.12 -11.24
C ASP A 390 18.07 -2.07 -11.53
N GLY A 391 18.53 -1.32 -10.52
CA GLY A 391 19.30 -0.09 -10.73
C GLY A 391 20.11 0.39 -9.52
N ALA A 392 20.93 -0.48 -8.93
CA ALA A 392 22.35 -0.22 -8.72
C ALA A 392 23.02 -1.49 -8.20
N ALA A 393 24.09 -1.91 -8.87
CA ALA A 393 25.07 -2.81 -8.27
C ALA A 393 25.48 -2.26 -6.90
N GLY A 394 25.08 -2.94 -5.82
CA GLY A 394 25.39 -2.50 -4.47
C GLY A 394 24.41 -3.00 -3.42
N LEU A 395 24.30 -4.32 -3.28
CA LEU A 395 24.12 -5.09 -2.04
C LEU A 395 24.09 -6.56 -2.49
N GLU A 396 25.23 -7.22 -2.32
CA GLU A 396 25.51 -8.62 -2.68
C GLU A 396 25.13 -9.01 -4.12
N ALA A 397 26.04 -8.73 -5.06
CA ALA A 397 26.10 -9.52 -6.28
C ALA A 397 26.43 -10.98 -5.88
N SER A 398 25.41 -11.80 -5.64
CA SER A 398 25.56 -13.24 -5.78
C SER A 398 26.05 -13.47 -7.21
N THR A 399 27.19 -14.12 -7.36
CA THR A 399 27.85 -14.44 -8.64
C THR A 399 27.04 -15.39 -9.54
N GLU A 400 25.82 -15.75 -9.13
CA GLU A 400 24.87 -16.49 -9.93
C GLU A 400 23.94 -15.53 -10.66
N LYS A 401 23.94 -15.58 -12.00
CA LYS A 401 22.90 -14.97 -12.83
C LYS A 401 21.56 -15.65 -12.51
N LYS A 402 20.89 -15.20 -11.46
CA LYS A 402 19.49 -15.57 -11.23
C LYS A 402 18.68 -15.11 -12.46
N PRO A 403 17.67 -15.90 -12.88
CA PRO A 403 16.74 -15.45 -13.91
C PRO A 403 16.17 -14.08 -13.52
N VAL A 404 16.01 -13.17 -14.49
CA VAL A 404 15.26 -11.93 -14.24
C VAL A 404 13.80 -12.33 -14.06
N ILE A 405 13.39 -12.48 -12.81
CA ILE A 405 12.01 -12.73 -12.43
C ILE A 405 11.32 -11.37 -12.41
N ASP A 406 10.28 -11.19 -13.23
CA ASP A 406 9.47 -9.96 -13.31
C ASP A 406 8.07 -10.14 -12.67
N ARG A 407 7.82 -11.30 -12.04
CA ARG A 407 6.54 -11.71 -11.45
C ARG A 407 6.72 -12.87 -10.47
N THR A 408 5.89 -12.93 -9.43
CA THR A 408 5.93 -14.04 -8.48
C THR A 408 5.19 -15.26 -9.01
N THR A 409 5.75 -16.45 -8.80
CA THR A 409 5.17 -17.74 -9.17
C THR A 409 4.45 -18.39 -7.98
N PHE A 410 3.35 -19.08 -8.27
CA PHE A 410 2.50 -19.73 -7.29
C PHE A 410 2.21 -21.18 -7.66
N SER A 411 2.04 -22.00 -6.62
CA SER A 411 1.60 -23.40 -6.69
C SER A 411 0.17 -23.56 -6.17
N GLY A 412 -0.50 -24.64 -6.58
CA GLY A 412 -1.86 -25.00 -6.14
C GLY A 412 -2.95 -24.76 -7.20
N GLY A 413 -4.20 -25.05 -6.84
CA GLY A 413 -5.38 -24.84 -7.70
C GLY A 413 -5.48 -25.75 -8.94
N LYS A 414 -6.58 -25.60 -9.69
CA LYS A 414 -6.72 -26.10 -11.08
C LYS A 414 -6.12 -25.05 -12.03
N LYS A 415 -6.16 -25.30 -13.35
CA LYS A 415 -5.79 -24.29 -14.36
C LYS A 415 -6.66 -23.03 -14.20
N PHE A 416 -6.11 -21.99 -13.59
CA PHE A 416 -6.69 -20.66 -13.57
C PHE A 416 -6.45 -19.97 -14.91
N TYR A 417 -7.01 -18.78 -15.09
CA TYR A 417 -6.80 -17.96 -16.28
C TYR A 417 -6.36 -16.54 -15.89
N PRO A 418 -5.65 -15.81 -16.79
CA PRO A 418 -5.22 -14.45 -16.52
C PRO A 418 -6.40 -13.53 -16.16
N GLY A 419 -6.19 -12.60 -15.23
CA GLY A 419 -7.18 -11.60 -14.85
C GLY A 419 -7.99 -11.90 -13.57
N LEU A 420 -8.02 -13.16 -13.13
CA LEU A 420 -8.55 -13.50 -11.79
C LEU A 420 -7.78 -12.75 -10.71
N LEU A 421 -8.45 -12.27 -9.67
CA LEU A 421 -7.79 -11.50 -8.62
C LEU A 421 -7.29 -12.40 -7.51
N ILE A 422 -6.15 -12.07 -6.91
CA ILE A 422 -5.62 -12.76 -5.74
C ILE A 422 -5.60 -11.82 -4.53
N LYS A 423 -5.98 -12.35 -3.37
CA LYS A 423 -5.97 -11.64 -2.08
C LYS A 423 -5.32 -12.50 -1.00
N GLN A 424 -4.35 -11.95 -0.28
CA GLN A 424 -3.60 -12.69 0.73
C GLN A 424 -4.52 -13.12 1.89
N ILE A 425 -4.42 -14.38 2.31
CA ILE A 425 -5.11 -14.92 3.48
C ILE A 425 -4.14 -15.12 4.65
N LYS A 426 -4.69 -15.14 5.87
CA LYS A 426 -3.91 -15.28 7.11
C LYS A 426 -3.35 -16.69 7.28
#